data_AF-A0A093V862-F1
#
_entry.id   AF-A0A093V862-F1
#
_cell.length_a   1.000
_cell.length_b   1.000
_cell.length_c   1.000
_cell.angle_alpha   90.00
_cell.angle_beta   90.00
_cell.angle_gamma   90.00
#
_symmetry.space_group_name_H-M   'P 1'
#
loop_
_entity.id
_entity.type
_entity.pdbx_description
1 polymer ?
#
loop_
_entity_poly.entity_id
_entity_poly.type
_entity_poly.pdbx_seq_one_letter_code
_entity_poly.pdbx_strand_id
1 'polypeptide(L)'
;MDCDFPWSTELFEAESVSSFNEMAAAQTTGPSLPTLRKVAESLLQMPSSGNRISWDRSLSVEHLLMLIYAMNSLAFQARSGLLGFISIDTIKHAAMNWRTLWKSVSHHFHFAATTTTHTTTTEQNLHLGYPKHAEELWWLLMTTLDAAANNSGRNGKKFQYLDSNATDDLGKLNEFIQFARPRVV
;
A
#
# COMPACT_ATOMS: atom_id res chain seq x y z
N MET A 1 -12.64 -7.68 12.72
CA MET A 1 -11.17 -7.68 12.52
C MET A 1 -10.59 -6.66 13.47
N ASP A 2 -10.52 -7.01 14.75
CA ASP A 2 -9.87 -6.19 15.78
C ASP A 2 -8.46 -6.73 16.02
N CYS A 3 -7.74 -6.93 14.91
CA CYS A 3 -6.34 -7.33 14.94
C CYS A 3 -5.49 -6.06 14.90
N ASP A 4 -4.48 -6.01 15.77
CA ASP A 4 -3.47 -4.97 15.72
C ASP A 4 -2.58 -5.14 14.49
N PHE A 5 -1.96 -4.04 14.06
CA PHE A 5 -0.92 -4.12 13.05
C PHE A 5 0.24 -5.00 13.57
N PRO A 6 0.85 -5.85 12.72
CA PRO A 6 2.04 -6.59 13.13
C PRO A 6 3.16 -5.63 13.58
N TRP A 7 4.09 -6.16 14.36
CA TRP A 7 5.27 -5.41 14.78
C TRP A 7 6.24 -5.23 13.63
N SER A 8 7.07 -4.18 13.70
CA SER A 8 8.12 -3.96 12.69
C SER A 8 9.10 -5.14 12.67
N THR A 9 9.58 -5.46 11.47
CA THR A 9 10.57 -6.53 11.23
C THR A 9 11.86 -6.31 12.00
N GLU A 10 12.23 -5.04 12.23
CA GLU A 10 13.41 -4.63 13.01
C GLU A 10 13.46 -5.31 14.38
N LEU A 11 12.31 -5.52 15.02
CA LEU A 11 12.24 -6.20 16.31
C LEU A 11 12.73 -7.66 16.20
N PHE A 12 12.36 -8.36 15.13
CA PHE A 12 12.73 -9.76 14.91
C PHE A 12 14.14 -9.91 14.32
N GLU A 13 14.75 -8.81 13.89
CA GLU A 13 16.13 -8.74 13.38
C GLU A 13 17.14 -8.35 14.47
N ALA A 14 16.71 -8.17 15.72
CA ALA A 14 17.58 -7.79 16.82
C ALA A 14 18.74 -8.79 17.02
N GLU A 15 19.97 -8.28 16.97
CA GLU A 15 21.20 -9.09 17.04
C GLU A 15 21.39 -9.83 18.38
N SER A 16 20.66 -9.44 19.43
CA SER A 16 20.72 -10.08 20.74
C SER A 16 19.39 -10.00 21.49
N VAL A 17 19.21 -10.89 22.47
CA VAL A 17 18.04 -10.91 23.36
C VAL A 17 17.90 -9.60 24.15
N SER A 18 19.01 -8.99 24.55
CA SER A 18 18.99 -7.70 25.26
C SER A 18 18.47 -6.57 24.37
N SER A 19 18.94 -6.50 23.12
CA SER A 19 18.46 -5.53 22.13
C SER A 19 16.98 -5.73 21.81
N PHE A 20 16.55 -6.98 21.63
CA PHE A 20 15.14 -7.33 21.46
C PHE A 20 14.28 -6.81 22.62
N ASN A 21 14.69 -7.08 23.87
CA ASN A 21 13.93 -6.68 25.05
C ASN A 21 13.83 -5.16 25.19
N GLU A 22 14.90 -4.43 24.86
CA GLU A 22 14.90 -2.97 24.86
C GLU A 22 13.94 -2.40 23.80
N MET A 23 14.01 -2.93 22.58
CA MET A 23 13.10 -2.54 21.49
C MET A 23 11.64 -2.90 21.80
N ALA A 24 11.37 -4.08 22.36
CA ALA A 24 10.04 -4.51 22.77
C ALA A 24 9.47 -3.62 23.90
N ALA A 25 10.30 -3.26 24.88
CA ALA A 25 9.93 -2.35 25.98
C ALA A 25 9.62 -0.92 25.46
N ALA A 26 10.39 -0.42 24.50
CA ALA A 26 10.15 0.87 23.87
C ALA A 26 8.81 0.89 23.09
N GLN A 27 8.46 -0.20 22.42
CA GLN A 27 7.18 -0.31 21.69
C GLN A 27 5.97 -0.47 22.63
N THR A 28 6.11 -1.17 23.75
CA THR A 28 5.02 -1.36 24.73
C THR A 28 4.74 -0.12 25.60
N THR A 29 5.69 0.82 25.66
CA THR A 29 5.52 2.11 26.36
C THR A 29 4.97 3.21 25.47
N GLY A 30 4.93 3.01 24.14
CA GLY A 30 4.33 3.92 23.17
C GLY A 30 2.81 3.74 22.99
N PRO A 31 2.13 4.65 22.27
CA PRO A 31 0.75 4.44 21.87
C PRO A 31 0.63 3.19 21.00
N SER A 32 -0.36 2.34 21.29
CA SER A 32 -0.62 1.11 20.54
C SER A 32 -0.80 1.38 19.06
N LEU A 33 -0.30 0.47 18.22
CA LEU A 33 -0.59 0.48 16.79
C LEU A 33 -2.11 0.55 16.53
N PRO A 34 -2.57 1.31 15.53
CA PRO A 34 -3.99 1.29 15.16
C PRO A 34 -4.37 -0.11 14.68
N THR A 35 -5.58 -0.56 15.04
CA THR A 35 -6.11 -1.82 14.51
C THR A 35 -6.24 -1.75 12.99
N LEU A 36 -6.13 -2.91 12.32
CA LEU A 36 -6.28 -3.00 10.87
C LEU A 36 -7.61 -2.38 10.38
N ARG A 37 -8.68 -2.53 11.18
CA ARG A 37 -9.98 -1.88 10.92
C ARG A 37 -9.86 -0.36 10.88
N LYS A 38 -9.26 0.26 11.91
CA LYS A 38 -9.07 1.72 11.96
C LYS A 38 -8.23 2.24 10.80
N VAL A 39 -7.21 1.46 10.39
CA VAL A 39 -6.39 1.79 9.23
C VAL A 39 -7.19 1.74 7.94
N ALA A 40 -7.98 0.68 7.73
CA ALA A 40 -8.85 0.56 6.57
C ALA A 40 -9.90 1.69 6.52
N GLU A 41 -10.56 1.98 7.63
CA GLU A 41 -11.54 3.08 7.75
C GLU A 41 -10.90 4.44 7.45
N SER A 42 -9.69 4.68 7.98
CA SER A 42 -8.94 5.92 7.71
C SER A 42 -8.53 6.06 6.25
N LEU A 43 -8.11 4.97 5.60
CA LEU A 43 -7.75 5.00 4.17
C LEU A 43 -8.98 5.26 3.30
N LEU A 44 -10.10 4.59 3.61
CA LEU A 44 -11.36 4.70 2.86
C LEU A 44 -12.09 6.03 3.12
N GLN A 45 -11.64 6.85 4.08
CA GLN A 45 -12.28 8.11 4.50
C GLN A 45 -13.81 8.01 4.62
N MET A 46 -14.29 7.05 5.42
CA MET A 46 -15.63 7.17 5.97
C MET A 46 -15.68 8.44 6.85
N PRO A 47 -16.63 9.36 6.63
CA PRO A 47 -16.66 10.65 7.28
C PRO A 47 -17.15 10.47 8.72
N SER A 48 -16.24 10.12 9.62
CA SER A 48 -16.54 10.00 11.05
C SER A 48 -15.32 10.43 11.84
N SER A 49 -15.28 11.73 12.10
CA SER A 49 -14.54 12.40 13.18
C SER A 49 -13.00 12.44 13.10
N GLY A 50 -12.47 13.67 13.03
CA GLY A 50 -11.48 14.28 13.95
C GLY A 50 -10.14 13.60 14.31
N ASN A 51 -10.01 12.28 14.21
CA ASN A 51 -8.83 11.52 14.63
C ASN A 51 -8.03 11.13 13.40
N ARG A 52 -7.22 12.06 12.89
CA ARG A 52 -6.10 11.70 12.03
C ARG A 52 -5.16 10.85 12.88
N ILE A 53 -5.04 9.56 12.54
CA ILE A 53 -4.03 8.69 13.15
C ILE A 53 -2.67 9.37 12.93
N SER A 54 -1.90 9.55 14.00
CA SER A 54 -0.53 10.05 13.91
C SER A 54 0.34 8.92 13.37
N TRP A 55 0.48 8.84 12.05
CA TRP A 55 1.17 7.76 11.35
C TRP A 55 2.69 7.76 11.56
N ASP A 56 3.22 8.91 12.00
CA ASP A 56 4.62 9.31 11.92
C ASP A 56 5.57 8.50 12.82
N ARG A 57 5.08 7.62 13.69
CA ARG A 57 5.92 6.86 14.64
C ARG A 57 5.69 5.35 14.67
N SER A 58 4.72 4.82 13.91
CA SER A 58 4.33 3.41 14.10
C SER A 58 4.14 2.61 12.82
N LEU A 59 4.06 3.24 11.65
CA LEU A 59 3.98 2.50 10.39
C LEU A 59 5.37 2.25 9.79
N SER A 60 5.68 0.98 9.54
CA SER A 60 6.83 0.58 8.74
C SER A 60 6.48 0.50 7.25
N VAL A 61 7.50 0.28 6.42
CA VAL A 61 7.37 0.14 4.97
C VAL A 61 6.58 -1.12 4.60
N GLU A 62 6.79 -2.21 5.33
CA GLU A 62 6.10 -3.49 5.18
C GLU A 62 4.60 -3.34 5.43
N HIS A 63 4.22 -2.49 6.40
CA HIS A 63 2.82 -2.18 6.69
C HIS A 63 2.13 -1.54 5.49
N LEU A 64 2.78 -0.55 4.87
CA LEU A 64 2.26 0.09 3.67
C LEU A 64 2.24 -0.87 2.48
N LEU A 65 3.23 -1.77 2.36
CA LEU A 65 3.26 -2.78 1.32
C LEU A 65 2.06 -3.74 1.43
N MET A 66 1.74 -4.22 2.62
CA MET A 66 0.54 -5.06 2.83
C MET A 66 -0.75 -4.32 2.46
N LEU A 67 -0.86 -3.04 2.81
CA LEU A 67 -2.04 -2.23 2.48
C LEU A 67 -2.22 -2.07 0.97
N ILE A 68 -1.13 -1.88 0.20
CA ILE A 68 -1.24 -1.77 -1.26
C ILE A 68 -1.62 -3.10 -1.92
N TYR A 69 -1.14 -4.23 -1.41
CA TYR A 69 -1.61 -5.55 -1.87
C TYR A 69 -3.10 -5.79 -1.55
N ALA A 70 -3.54 -5.40 -0.36
CA ALA A 70 -4.94 -5.51 0.03
C ALA A 70 -5.85 -4.68 -0.88
N MET A 71 -5.46 -3.42 -1.18
CA MET A 71 -6.22 -2.58 -2.11
C MET A 71 -6.24 -3.13 -3.55
N ASN A 72 -5.14 -3.72 -4.03
CA ASN A 72 -5.12 -4.41 -5.32
C ASN A 72 -6.10 -5.60 -5.36
N SER A 73 -6.17 -6.35 -4.27
CA SER A 73 -7.13 -7.46 -4.12
C SER A 73 -8.58 -6.96 -4.07
N LEU A 74 -8.84 -5.86 -3.37
CA LEU A 74 -10.16 -5.20 -3.37
C LEU A 74 -10.55 -4.71 -4.77
N ALA A 75 -9.62 -4.11 -5.52
CA ALA A 75 -9.87 -3.68 -6.89
C ALA A 75 -10.20 -4.85 -7.82
N PHE A 76 -9.57 -6.02 -7.63
CA PHE A 76 -9.95 -7.24 -8.33
C PHE A 76 -11.36 -7.70 -7.97
N GLN A 77 -11.67 -7.77 -6.68
CA GLN A 77 -12.98 -8.23 -6.19
C GLN A 77 -14.13 -7.28 -6.55
N ALA A 78 -13.89 -5.97 -6.58
CA ALA A 78 -14.87 -4.98 -7.02
C ALA A 78 -15.19 -5.13 -8.51
N ARG A 79 -14.19 -5.47 -9.34
CA ARG A 79 -14.38 -5.71 -10.78
C ARG A 79 -15.09 -7.04 -11.08
N SER A 80 -14.85 -8.08 -10.29
CA SER A 80 -15.51 -9.39 -10.47
C SER A 80 -16.96 -9.40 -9.95
N GLY A 81 -17.42 -8.31 -9.33
CA GLY A 81 -18.77 -8.20 -8.77
C GLY A 81 -18.94 -8.84 -7.39
N LEU A 82 -17.88 -9.41 -6.81
CA LEU A 82 -17.92 -10.09 -5.51
C LEU A 82 -18.12 -9.11 -4.34
N LEU A 83 -17.54 -7.91 -4.43
CA LEU A 83 -17.68 -6.82 -3.46
C LEU A 83 -18.33 -5.58 -4.08
N GLY A 84 -19.48 -5.76 -4.75
CA GLY A 84 -20.18 -4.68 -5.47
C GLY A 84 -20.65 -3.49 -4.63
N PHE A 85 -20.49 -3.52 -3.30
CA PHE A 85 -20.79 -2.40 -2.41
C PHE A 85 -19.64 -1.39 -2.28
N ILE A 86 -18.41 -1.76 -2.64
CA ILE A 86 -17.27 -0.83 -2.63
C ILE A 86 -17.10 -0.23 -4.02
N SER A 87 -17.29 1.08 -4.15
CA SER A 87 -17.12 1.75 -5.44
C SER A 87 -15.64 1.84 -5.84
N ILE A 88 -15.38 1.80 -7.15
CA ILE A 88 -14.05 2.04 -7.74
C ILE A 88 -13.46 3.36 -7.21
N ASP A 89 -14.27 4.41 -7.09
CA ASP A 89 -13.86 5.72 -6.57
C ASP A 89 -13.39 5.66 -5.11
N THR A 90 -14.04 4.85 -4.27
CA THR A 90 -13.63 4.65 -2.87
C THR A 90 -12.25 4.00 -2.79
N ILE A 91 -12.00 2.98 -3.62
CA ILE A 91 -10.70 2.30 -3.68
C ILE A 91 -9.62 3.26 -4.22
N LYS A 92 -9.96 4.04 -5.24
CA LYS A 92 -9.07 5.05 -5.82
C LYS A 92 -8.68 6.12 -4.80
N HIS A 93 -9.63 6.57 -4.00
CA HIS A 93 -9.37 7.54 -2.93
C HIS A 93 -8.46 6.96 -1.84
N ALA A 94 -8.71 5.73 -1.42
CA ALA A 94 -7.85 5.03 -0.47
C ALA A 94 -6.41 4.86 -1.01
N ALA A 95 -6.26 4.55 -2.29
CA ALA A 95 -4.96 4.47 -2.94
C ALA A 95 -4.22 5.82 -2.96
N MET A 96 -4.94 6.94 -3.15
CA MET A 96 -4.34 8.29 -3.08
C MET A 96 -3.87 8.63 -1.64
N ASN A 97 -4.67 8.28 -0.63
CA ASN A 97 -4.29 8.46 0.77
C ASN A 97 -3.05 7.63 1.12
N TRP A 98 -3.02 6.37 0.67
CA TRP A 98 -1.86 5.51 0.81
C TRP A 98 -0.60 6.13 0.20
N ARG A 99 -0.67 6.71 -1.01
CA ARG A 99 0.50 7.34 -1.66
C ARG A 99 1.04 8.53 -0.86
N THR A 100 0.14 9.30 -0.24
CA THR A 100 0.53 10.41 0.64
C THR A 100 1.28 9.89 1.86
N LEU A 101 0.81 8.82 2.48
CA LEU A 101 1.48 8.17 3.61
C LEU A 101 2.83 7.57 3.21
N TRP A 102 2.88 6.87 2.08
CA TRP A 102 4.11 6.30 1.53
C TRP A 102 5.19 7.36 1.35
N LYS A 103 4.88 8.49 0.71
CA LYS A 103 5.85 9.58 0.55
C LYS A 103 6.35 10.12 1.89
N SER A 104 5.47 10.29 2.88
CA SER A 104 5.85 10.77 4.20
C SER A 104 6.81 9.80 4.92
N VAL A 105 6.49 8.51 4.92
CA VAL A 105 7.29 7.46 5.55
C VAL A 105 8.64 7.31 4.84
N SER A 106 8.64 7.25 3.50
CA SER A 106 9.87 7.16 2.70
C SER A 106 10.81 8.36 2.87
N HIS A 107 10.27 9.57 2.99
CA HIS A 107 11.08 10.76 3.27
C HIS A 107 11.72 10.73 4.67
N HIS A 108 11.00 10.22 5.67
CA HIS A 108 11.53 10.10 7.04
C HIS A 108 12.71 9.11 7.10
N PHE A 109 12.64 8.00 6.35
CA PHE A 109 13.74 7.04 6.25
C PHE A 109 14.98 7.63 5.56
N HIS A 110 14.81 8.38 4.47
CA HIS A 110 15.92 9.06 3.81
C HIS A 110 16.58 10.15 4.68
N PHE A 111 15.80 10.84 5.52
CA PHE A 111 16.33 11.87 6.41
C PHE A 111 17.04 11.30 7.65
N ALA A 112 16.52 10.22 8.24
CA ALA A 112 17.14 9.56 9.38
C ALA A 112 18.52 8.94 9.04
N ALA A 113 18.67 8.43 7.82
CA ALA A 113 19.93 7.85 7.33
C ALA A 113 21.05 8.87 7.12
N THR A 114 20.71 10.12 6.82
CA THR A 114 21.69 11.20 6.60
C THR A 114 22.18 11.86 7.89
N THR A 115 21.49 11.65 9.02
CA THR A 115 21.79 12.32 10.30
C THR A 115 22.51 11.42 11.31
N THR A 116 22.54 10.10 11.10
CA THR A 116 23.10 9.15 12.06
C THR A 116 24.17 8.28 11.41
N THR A 117 25.43 8.54 11.76
CA THR A 117 26.55 7.63 11.46
C THR A 117 26.24 6.23 12.02
N HIS A 118 26.23 5.21 11.16
CA HIS A 118 26.08 3.76 11.45
C HIS A 118 24.66 3.14 11.55
N THR A 119 23.74 3.40 10.60
CA THR A 119 22.66 2.43 10.30
C THR A 119 22.48 2.25 8.79
N THR A 120 23.37 1.47 8.17
CA THR A 120 23.36 1.13 6.74
C THR A 120 22.24 0.16 6.34
N THR A 121 21.46 -0.38 7.28
CA THR A 121 20.45 -1.40 7.04
C THR A 121 19.11 -0.84 6.52
N THR A 122 18.64 0.29 7.04
CA THR A 122 17.28 0.77 6.75
C THR A 122 17.12 1.44 5.38
N GLU A 123 18.14 2.17 4.90
CA GLU A 123 18.15 2.71 3.53
C GLU A 123 18.31 1.61 2.46
N GLN A 124 19.00 0.53 2.80
CA GLN A 124 19.07 -0.68 1.97
C GLN A 124 17.71 -1.40 1.91
N ASN A 125 16.92 -1.40 2.98
CA ASN A 125 15.63 -2.09 3.03
C ASN A 125 14.55 -1.48 2.11
N LEU A 126 14.60 -0.17 1.82
CA LEU A 126 13.73 0.46 0.81
C LEU A 126 14.14 0.11 -0.63
N HIS A 127 15.43 -0.22 -0.85
CA HIS A 127 16.00 -0.53 -2.17
C HIS A 127 16.13 -2.05 -2.44
N LEU A 128 15.97 -2.90 -1.42
CA LEU A 128 15.97 -4.35 -1.53
C LEU A 128 14.58 -4.95 -1.30
N GLY A 129 14.33 -6.10 -1.91
CA GLY A 129 13.10 -6.86 -1.73
C GLY A 129 11.87 -6.27 -2.41
N TYR A 130 10.70 -6.50 -1.81
CA TYR A 130 9.38 -6.13 -2.32
C TYR A 130 9.01 -4.64 -2.16
N PRO A 131 9.44 -3.92 -1.10
CA PRO A 131 9.13 -2.51 -0.92
C PRO A 131 9.49 -1.58 -2.08
N LYS A 132 10.58 -1.86 -2.80
CA LYS A 132 11.02 -1.06 -3.96
C LYS A 132 9.96 -0.97 -5.07
N HIS A 133 9.04 -1.93 -5.13
CA HIS A 133 7.97 -2.01 -6.11
C HIS A 133 6.65 -1.40 -5.62
N ALA A 134 6.58 -0.86 -4.40
CA ALA A 134 5.34 -0.37 -3.83
C ALA A 134 4.70 0.76 -4.66
N GLU A 135 5.51 1.67 -5.22
CA GLU A 135 5.01 2.71 -6.11
C GLU A 135 4.49 2.15 -7.44
N GLU A 136 5.13 1.11 -7.98
CA GLU A 136 4.70 0.42 -9.19
C GLU A 136 3.36 -0.30 -8.96
N LEU A 137 3.19 -0.93 -7.79
CA LEU A 137 1.92 -1.54 -7.37
C LEU A 137 0.81 -0.50 -7.23
N TRP A 138 1.12 0.69 -6.72
CA TRP A 138 0.17 1.80 -6.68
C TRP A 138 -0.20 2.30 -8.07
N TRP A 139 0.79 2.46 -8.94
CA TRP A 139 0.54 2.90 -10.31
C TRP A 139 -0.29 1.89 -11.10
N LEU A 140 -0.01 0.60 -10.93
CA LEU A 140 -0.79 -0.50 -11.50
C LEU A 140 -2.24 -0.48 -11.00
N LEU A 141 -2.45 -0.29 -9.70
CA LEU A 141 -3.77 -0.17 -9.09
C LEU A 141 -4.55 0.99 -9.72
N MET A 142 -3.97 2.19 -9.75
CA MET A 142 -4.62 3.37 -10.31
C MET A 142 -5.00 3.19 -11.77
N THR A 143 -4.08 2.66 -12.58
CA THR A 143 -4.31 2.40 -14.00
C THR A 143 -5.42 1.37 -14.21
N THR A 144 -5.45 0.32 -13.38
CA THR A 144 -6.49 -0.71 -13.41
C THR A 144 -7.87 -0.13 -13.08
N LEU A 145 -7.95 0.71 -12.05
CA LEU A 145 -9.19 1.38 -11.65
C LEU A 145 -9.68 2.35 -12.74
N ASP A 146 -8.77 3.13 -13.35
CA ASP A 146 -9.10 4.05 -14.44
C ASP A 146 -9.58 3.32 -15.70
N ALA A 147 -8.91 2.22 -16.08
CA ALA A 147 -9.36 1.39 -17.20
C ALA A 147 -10.73 0.77 -16.92
N ALA A 148 -10.98 0.29 -15.70
CA ALA A 148 -12.26 -0.29 -15.31
C ALA A 148 -13.40 0.75 -15.29
N ALA A 149 -13.16 1.96 -14.78
CA ALA A 149 -14.15 3.04 -14.80
C ALA A 149 -14.53 3.44 -16.24
N ASN A 150 -13.53 3.57 -17.11
CA ASN A 150 -13.74 3.97 -18.51
C ASN A 150 -14.42 2.89 -19.37
N ASN A 151 -14.37 1.61 -18.97
CA ASN A 151 -15.07 0.50 -19.64
C ASN A 151 -16.60 0.55 -19.51
N SER A 152 -17.13 1.36 -18.59
CA SER A 152 -18.57 1.46 -18.35
C SER A 152 -19.30 2.35 -19.38
N GLY A 153 -18.55 3.02 -20.27
CA GLY A 153 -19.10 3.90 -21.32
C GLY A 153 -19.26 3.20 -22.67
N ARG A 154 -20.20 3.69 -23.50
CA ARG A 154 -20.56 3.14 -24.83
C ARG A 154 -19.39 3.05 -25.84
N ASN A 155 -18.28 3.75 -25.58
CA ASN A 155 -17.05 3.81 -26.39
C ASN A 155 -15.78 3.43 -25.59
N GLY A 156 -15.91 2.82 -24.42
CA GLY A 156 -14.78 2.45 -23.57
C GLY A 156 -13.92 1.34 -24.18
N LYS A 157 -12.59 1.50 -24.18
CA LYS A 157 -11.67 0.46 -24.65
C LYS A 157 -11.61 -0.70 -23.65
N LYS A 158 -12.36 -1.78 -23.93
CA LYS A 158 -12.37 -2.99 -23.10
C LYS A 158 -11.04 -3.74 -23.18
N PHE A 159 -10.36 -3.91 -22.05
CA PHE A 159 -9.15 -4.73 -21.93
C PHE A 159 -9.50 -6.13 -21.46
N GLN A 160 -9.25 -7.12 -22.30
CA GLN A 160 -9.49 -8.53 -21.98
C GLN A 160 -8.63 -9.02 -20.81
N TYR A 161 -7.45 -8.44 -20.61
CA TYR A 161 -6.61 -8.68 -19.42
C TYR A 161 -7.34 -8.38 -18.09
N LEU A 162 -8.30 -7.45 -18.12
CA LEU A 162 -9.08 -7.07 -16.94
C LEU A 162 -10.36 -7.90 -16.79
N ASP A 163 -10.68 -8.80 -17.72
CA ASP A 163 -11.80 -9.73 -17.55
C ASP A 163 -11.48 -10.71 -16.41
N SER A 164 -12.52 -11.17 -15.70
CA SER A 164 -12.37 -12.07 -14.54
C SER A 164 -12.03 -13.51 -14.93
N ASN A 165 -11.88 -13.79 -16.22
CA ASN A 165 -11.49 -15.11 -16.71
C ASN A 165 -9.98 -15.26 -16.57
N ALA A 166 -9.53 -16.42 -16.09
CA ALA A 166 -8.11 -16.75 -16.07
C ALA A 166 -7.57 -16.73 -17.52
N THR A 167 -6.79 -15.71 -17.85
CA THR A 167 -6.08 -15.64 -19.12
C THR A 167 -4.61 -15.47 -18.81
N ASP A 168 -3.84 -16.55 -18.94
CA ASP A 168 -2.37 -16.51 -19.02
C ASP A 168 -1.89 -15.95 -20.39
N ASP A 169 -2.74 -15.16 -21.05
CA ASP A 169 -2.45 -14.55 -22.33
C ASP A 169 -1.57 -13.30 -22.13
N LEU A 170 -0.27 -13.55 -22.20
CA LEU A 170 0.79 -12.53 -22.19
C LEU A 170 0.59 -11.44 -23.25
N GLY A 171 -0.10 -11.72 -24.36
CA GLY A 171 -0.43 -10.74 -25.38
C GLY A 171 -1.43 -9.70 -24.88
N LYS A 172 -2.45 -10.12 -24.12
CA LYS A 172 -3.44 -9.21 -23.51
C LYS A 172 -2.84 -8.39 -22.39
N LEU A 173 -1.97 -9.01 -21.59
CA LEU A 173 -1.19 -8.28 -20.58
C LEU A 173 -0.32 -7.21 -21.25
N ASN A 174 0.40 -7.55 -22.31
CA ASN A 174 1.23 -6.59 -23.03
C ASN A 174 0.39 -5.44 -23.63
N GLU A 175 -0.78 -5.72 -24.21
CA GLU A 175 -1.67 -4.66 -24.71
C GLU A 175 -2.08 -3.69 -23.59
N PHE A 176 -2.44 -4.22 -22.42
CA PHE A 176 -2.78 -3.40 -21.26
C PHE A 176 -1.58 -2.57 -20.77
N ILE A 177 -0.39 -3.16 -20.70
CA ILE A 177 0.85 -2.43 -20.33
C ILE A 177 1.12 -1.30 -21.32
N GLN A 178 0.99 -1.53 -22.63
CA GLN A 178 1.20 -0.49 -23.64
C GLN A 178 0.19 0.66 -23.53
N PHE A 179 -1.05 0.36 -23.17
CA PHE A 179 -2.05 1.38 -22.84
C PHE A 179 -1.67 2.15 -21.57
N ALA A 180 -1.23 1.43 -20.54
CA ALA A 180 -0.92 1.99 -19.24
C ALA A 180 0.29 2.93 -19.30
N ARG A 181 1.26 2.68 -20.20
CA ARG A 181 2.50 3.47 -20.30
C ARG A 181 2.21 4.98 -20.24
N PRO A 182 2.89 5.72 -19.33
CA PRO A 182 2.79 7.17 -19.33
C PRO A 182 3.20 7.67 -20.71
N ARG A 183 2.30 8.38 -21.41
CA ARG A 183 2.73 9.18 -22.56
C ARG A 183 3.57 10.30 -21.98
N VAL A 184 4.88 10.16 -22.08
CA VAL A 184 5.80 11.28 -21.86
C VAL A 184 5.41 12.34 -22.89
N VAL A 185 4.83 13.45 -22.41
CA VAL A 185 4.57 14.66 -23.19
C VAL A 185 5.67 15.64 -22.85
#